data_AF-A0A0Q7MQP0-F1
#
_entry.id   AF-A0A0Q7MQP0-F1
#
_cell.length_a   1.000
_cell.length_b   1.000
_cell.length_c   1.000
_cell.angle_alpha   90.00
_cell.angle_beta   90.00
_cell.angle_gamma   90.00
#
_symmetry.space_group_name_H-M   'P 1'
#
loop_
_entity.id
_entity.type
_entity.pdbx_description
1 polymer ?
#
loop_
_entity_poly.entity_id
_entity_poly.type
_entity_poly.pdbx_seq_one_letter_code
_entity_poly.pdbx_strand_id
1 'polypeptide(L)' 'MPLLPRGVRRRPGGWSAGGILTYATADLLDEVAYLAAVLHWPLDTLLDLEHPDRAHFLAYAHRIVDEAEAEEEEP' A
#
# COMPACT_ATOMS: atom_id res chain seq x y z
N MET A 1 -0.24 -24.29 3.37
CA MET A 1 -1.20 -23.36 3.97
C MET A 1 -0.57 -22.67 5.16
N PRO A 2 -0.20 -21.38 5.06
CA PRO A 2 -0.01 -20.54 6.23
C PRO A 2 -1.26 -19.68 6.44
N LEU A 3 -1.79 -19.72 7.66
CA LEU A 3 -2.89 -18.88 8.14
C LEU A 3 -2.33 -17.48 8.46
N LEU A 4 -2.79 -16.45 7.75
CA LEU A 4 -2.54 -15.06 8.15
C LEU A 4 -3.44 -14.71 9.35
N PRO A 5 -2.89 -14.13 10.44
CA PRO A 5 -3.72 -13.73 11.57
C PRO A 5 -4.57 -12.51 11.21
N ARG A 6 -5.90 -12.70 11.31
CA ARG A 6 -6.90 -11.64 11.37
C ARG A 6 -6.63 -10.71 12.56
N GLY A 7 -6.58 -9.41 12.31
CA GLY A 7 -6.89 -8.41 13.33
C GLY A 7 -6.04 -7.14 13.37
N VAL A 8 -5.83 -6.44 12.25
CA VAL A 8 -5.41 -5.04 12.30
C VAL A 8 -6.66 -4.17 12.27
N ARG A 9 -7.18 -3.83 13.45
CA ARG A 9 -8.09 -2.68 13.57
C ARG A 9 -7.29 -1.44 13.17
N ARG A 10 -7.44 -0.98 11.92
CA ARG A 10 -6.93 0.32 11.50
C ARG A 10 -7.66 1.39 12.33
N ARG A 11 -6.92 2.09 13.19
CA ARG A 11 -7.35 3.39 13.72
C ARG A 11 -7.46 4.37 12.54
N PRO A 12 -8.43 5.29 12.54
CA PRO A 12 -8.46 6.38 11.57
C PRO A 12 -7.40 7.40 11.97
N GLY A 13 -6.15 7.15 11.57
CA GLY A 13 -5.05 8.11 11.61
C GLY A 13 -5.03 8.84 10.28
N GLY A 14 -5.42 10.11 10.30
CA GLY A 14 -5.68 10.91 9.11
C GLY A 14 -4.51 10.94 8.12
N TRP A 15 -4.86 10.72 6.85
CA TRP A 15 -4.06 11.17 5.73
C TRP A 15 -3.85 12.68 5.88
N SER A 16 -2.67 13.05 6.35
CA SER A 16 -2.29 14.45 6.42
C SER A 16 -1.71 14.83 5.07
N ALA A 17 -2.57 15.37 4.21
CA ALA A 17 -2.17 16.10 3.02
C ALA A 17 -1.41 17.38 3.44
N GLY A 18 -0.13 17.46 3.09
CA GLY A 18 0.59 18.72 2.98
C GLY A 18 1.22 19.27 4.27
N GLY A 19 2.50 18.99 4.45
CA GLY A 19 3.38 19.73 5.35
C GLY A 19 4.80 19.20 5.20
N ILE A 20 5.77 20.08 4.96
CA ILE A 20 7.20 19.74 4.79
C ILE A 20 7.67 18.97 6.03
N LEU A 21 7.64 17.65 5.96
CA LEU A 21 8.15 16.73 6.96
C LEU A 21 8.60 15.51 6.16
N THR A 22 9.88 15.19 6.24
CA THR A 22 10.45 13.97 5.66
C THR A 22 9.49 12.81 5.90
N TYR A 23 9.07 12.12 4.81
CA TYR A 23 8.31 10.88 4.91
C TYR A 23 8.94 10.03 6.01
N ALA A 24 8.18 9.71 7.06
CA ALA A 24 8.68 8.84 8.10
C ALA A 24 9.08 7.54 7.38
N THR A 25 10.36 7.18 7.45
CA THR A 25 10.91 6.07 6.64
C THR A 25 10.22 4.73 6.92
N ALA A 26 9.59 4.60 8.09
CA ALA A 26 8.69 3.49 8.40
C ALA A 26 7.47 3.45 7.48
N ASP A 27 6.82 4.59 7.23
CA ASP A 27 5.68 4.70 6.31
C ASP A 27 6.10 4.40 4.87
N LEU A 28 7.30 4.82 4.46
CA LEU A 28 7.83 4.55 3.11
C LEU A 28 8.09 3.05 2.88
N LEU A 29 8.72 2.36 3.84
CA LEU A 29 9.00 0.93 3.69
C LEU A 29 7.72 0.12 3.65
N ASP A 30 6.72 0.47 4.47
CA ASP A 30 5.41 -0.19 4.46
C ASP A 30 4.67 0.04 3.14
N GLU A 31 4.69 1.27 2.58
CA GLU A 31 4.13 1.57 1.26
C GLU A 31 4.79 0.74 0.16
N VAL A 32 6.12 0.71 0.12
CA VAL A 32 6.88 0.02 -0.94
C VAL A 32 6.75 -1.51 -0.79
N ALA A 33 6.71 -2.03 0.44
CA ALA A 33 6.44 -3.45 0.68
C ALA A 33 5.01 -3.84 0.25
N TYR A 34 4.03 -3.00 0.53
CA TYR A 34 2.64 -3.21 0.07
C TYR A 34 2.57 -3.21 -1.46
N LEU A 35 3.19 -2.23 -2.12
CA LEU A 35 3.25 -2.16 -3.58
C LEU A 35 3.96 -3.37 -4.18
N ALA A 36 5.07 -3.81 -3.59
CA ALA A 36 5.77 -5.00 -4.04
C ALA A 36 4.90 -6.26 -3.90
N ALA A 37 4.10 -6.35 -2.84
CA ALA A 37 3.20 -7.47 -2.62
C ALA A 37 2.04 -7.50 -3.62
N VAL A 38 1.43 -6.36 -3.94
CA VAL A 38 0.26 -6.27 -4.84
C VAL A 38 0.66 -6.27 -6.32
N LEU A 39 1.72 -5.53 -6.69
CA LEU A 39 2.13 -5.36 -8.08
C LEU A 39 3.21 -6.37 -8.51
N HIS A 40 3.82 -7.08 -7.56
CA HIS A 40 4.93 -8.01 -7.79
C HIS A 40 6.16 -7.37 -8.46
N TRP A 41 6.31 -6.06 -8.32
CA TRP A 41 7.47 -5.32 -8.83
C TRP A 41 8.66 -5.45 -7.86
N PRO A 42 9.90 -5.37 -8.38
CA PRO A 42 11.08 -5.39 -7.53
C PRO A 42 11.13 -4.17 -6.61
N LEU A 43 11.55 -4.39 -5.37
CA LEU A 43 11.62 -3.37 -4.33
C LEU A 43 12.48 -2.17 -4.74
N ASP A 44 13.60 -2.43 -5.43
CA ASP A 44 14.55 -1.43 -5.92
C ASP A 44 13.86 -0.40 -6.83
N THR A 45 13.08 -0.88 -7.80
CA THR A 45 12.31 -0.02 -8.71
C THR A 45 11.27 0.82 -7.99
N LEU A 46 10.67 0.31 -6.90
CA LEU A 46 9.68 1.05 -6.13
C LEU A 46 10.32 2.11 -5.22
N LEU A 47 11.54 1.86 -4.74
CA LEU A 47 12.32 2.83 -3.97
C LEU A 47 12.79 4.01 -4.84
N ASP A 48 12.96 3.78 -6.13
CA ASP A 48 13.32 4.81 -7.12
C ASP A 48 12.15 5.70 -7.56
N LEU A 49 10.91 5.33 -7.23
CA LEU A 49 9.73 6.12 -7.63
C LEU A 49 9.71 7.48 -6.94
N GLU A 50 9.47 8.52 -7.74
CA GLU A 50 9.17 9.84 -7.21
C GLU A 50 7.92 9.80 -6.34
N HIS A 51 7.87 10.69 -5.36
CA HIS A 51 6.75 10.77 -4.44
C HIS A 51 5.35 10.82 -5.09
N PRO A 52 5.10 11.67 -6.12
CA PRO A 52 3.80 11.68 -6.82
C PRO A 52 3.48 10.36 -7.53
N ASP A 53 4.47 9.72 -8.15
CA ASP A 53 4.27 8.46 -8.85
C ASP A 53 3.93 7.34 -7.87
N ARG A 54 4.65 7.27 -6.74
CA ARG A 54 4.36 6.29 -5.68
C ARG A 54 2.95 6.46 -5.14
N ALA A 55 2.50 7.69 -4.89
CA ALA A 55 1.13 7.94 -4.44
C ALA A 55 0.08 7.47 -5.47
N HIS A 56 0.35 7.66 -6.77
CA HIS A 56 -0.52 7.19 -7.83
C HIS A 56 -0.60 5.66 -7.89
N PHE A 57 0.53 4.97 -7.80
CA PHE A 57 0.56 3.51 -7.77
C PHE A 57 -0.05 2.93 -6.49
N LEU A 58 0.05 3.61 -5.35
CA LEU A 58 -0.61 3.21 -4.11
C LEU A 58 -2.13 3.20 -4.27
N ALA A 59 -2.70 4.27 -4.87
CA ALA A 59 -4.13 4.34 -5.17
C ALA A 59 -4.56 3.25 -6.16
N TYR A 60 -3.73 2.98 -7.18
CA TYR A 60 -3.99 1.91 -8.14
C TYR A 60 -3.98 0.51 -7.50
N ALA A 61 -3.03 0.24 -6.61
CA ALA A 61 -2.92 -1.02 -5.87
C ALA A 61 -4.14 -1.26 -4.97
N HIS A 62 -4.63 -0.21 -4.29
CA HIS A 62 -5.88 -0.31 -3.52
C HIS A 62 -7.06 -0.74 -4.38
N ARG A 63 -7.23 -0.16 -5.57
CA ARG A 63 -8.31 -0.54 -6.49
C ARG A 63 -8.23 -2.02 -6.91
N ILE A 64 -7.03 -2.55 -7.18
CA ILE A 64 -6.86 -3.97 -7.53
C ILE A 64 -7.29 -4.86 -6.37
N VAL A 65 -6.88 -4.52 -5.15
CA VAL A 65 -7.24 -5.30 -3.96
C VAL A 65 -8.75 -5.24 -3.72
N ASP A 66 -9.36 -4.05 -3.83
CA ASP A 66 -10.80 -3.89 -3.66
C ASP A 66 -11.58 -4.70 -4.72
N GLU A 67 -11.10 -4.75 -5.97
CA GLU A 67 -11.68 -5.56 -7.05
C GLU A 67 -11.53 -7.06 -6.77
N ALA A 68 -10.36 -7.50 -6.30
CA ALA A 68 -10.13 -8.90 -5.95
C ALA A 68 -10.99 -9.34 -4.74
N GLU A 69 -11.13 -8.48 -3.72
CA GLU A 69 -12.00 -8.74 -2.58
C GLU A 69 -13.48 -8.83 -3.01
N ALA A 70 -13.91 -8.00 -3.98
CA ALA A 70 -15.26 -8.06 -4.52
C ALA A 70 -15.53 -9.35 -5.32
N GLU A 71 -14.52 -9.88 -6.01
CA GLU A 71 -14.62 -11.16 -6.74
C GLU A 71 -14.66 -12.38 -5.80
N GLU A 72 -14.00 -12.31 -4.65
CA GLU A 72 -14.01 -13.39 -3.64
C GLU A 72 -15.32 -13.47 -2.83
N GLU A 73 -16.13 -12.42 -2.83
CA GLU A 73 -17.37 -12.32 -2.03
C GLU A 73 -18.65 -12.78 -2.77
N GLU A 74 -18.55 -13.21 -4.05
CA GLU A 74 -19.63 -13.92 -4.76
C GLU A 74 -19.48 -15.46 -4.65
N PRO A 75 -20.45 -16.18 -4.04
CA PRO A 75 -20.45 -17.65 -3.91
C PRO A 75 -21.04 -18.40 -5.11
#